data_AF-A0A7C3UP13-F1
#
_entry.id   AF-A0A7C3UP13-F1
#
_cell.length_a   1.000
_cell.length_b   1.000
_cell.length_c   1.000
_cell.angle_alpha   90.00
_cell.angle_beta   90.00
_cell.angle_gamma   90.00
#
_symmetry.space_group_name_H-M   'P 1'
#
loop_
_entity.id
_entity.type
_entity.pdbx_description
1 polymer ?
#
loop_
_entity_poly.entity_id
_entity_poly.type
_entity_poly.pdbx_seq_one_letter_code
_entity_poly.pdbx_strand_id
1 'polypeptide(L)'
;MKRQLPLFITFLTGLLLIVTFFIPHRPFGGLEQRFLVWYSIIAGFTVLLGLDSLIGYHLNKIRWEKKGRFYSVVLLLSLFLTLFLGFFSWAKYKSPFTLGSPFMFLYTYTIIPLQGTMFALLAFFIASAAYRAFRARTFEATLLLIAAVLVMLGRVPLGSWLWKEIASLFGNPKLGKIELFALINDWIMNIPQTAAKRGIFIGTALGGIAMSIRIILGIERTYMK
;
A
#
# COMPACT_ATOMS: atom_id res chain seq x y z
N MET A 1 -16.78 36.50 -10.78
CA MET A 1 -17.83 36.05 -9.82
C MET A 1 -18.10 34.53 -9.84
N LYS A 2 -18.33 33.86 -10.98
CA LYS A 2 -18.67 32.40 -11.02
C LYS A 2 -17.64 31.44 -10.39
N ARG A 3 -16.36 31.85 -10.26
CA ARG A 3 -15.27 31.03 -9.68
C ARG A 3 -14.87 31.41 -8.25
N GLN A 4 -15.25 32.61 -7.79
CA GLN A 4 -14.89 33.10 -6.45
C GLN A 4 -15.78 32.49 -5.36
N LEU A 5 -17.06 32.24 -5.67
CA LEU A 5 -18.00 31.64 -4.73
C LEU A 5 -17.62 30.19 -4.37
N PRO A 6 -17.32 29.28 -5.33
CA PRO A 6 -16.85 27.94 -5.00
C PRO A 6 -15.56 27.93 -4.17
N LEU A 7 -14.60 28.78 -4.53
CA LEU A 7 -13.34 28.94 -3.79
C LEU A 7 -13.56 29.36 -2.34
N PHE A 8 -14.44 30.33 -2.12
CA PHE A 8 -14.78 30.79 -0.78
C PHE A 8 -15.44 29.69 0.05
N ILE A 9 -16.34 28.91 -0.56
CA ILE A 9 -16.97 27.76 0.10
C ILE A 9 -15.93 26.69 0.46
N THR A 10 -15.03 26.34 -0.46
CA THR A 10 -13.96 25.36 -0.21
C THR A 10 -13.02 25.82 0.90
N PHE A 11 -12.63 27.10 0.89
CA PHE A 11 -11.79 27.68 1.94
C PHE A 11 -12.47 27.63 3.30
N LEU A 12 -13.72 28.09 3.38
CA LEU A 12 -14.49 28.12 4.63
C LEU A 12 -14.74 26.72 5.18
N THR A 13 -15.10 25.77 4.31
CA THR A 13 -15.35 24.38 4.69
C THR A 13 -14.06 23.70 5.18
N GLY A 14 -12.94 23.91 4.49
CA GLY A 14 -11.63 23.40 4.91
C GLY A 14 -11.18 23.97 6.26
N LEU A 15 -11.35 25.28 6.46
CA LEU A 15 -11.04 25.94 7.73
C LEU A 15 -11.90 25.40 8.88
N LEU A 16 -13.21 25.24 8.63
CA LEU A 16 -14.14 24.70 9.61
C LEU A 16 -13.75 23.27 10.02
N LEU A 17 -13.40 22.41 9.06
CA LEU A 17 -12.92 21.04 9.33
C LEU A 17 -11.69 21.03 10.24
N ILE A 18 -10.70 21.87 9.95
CA ILE A 18 -9.48 21.99 10.77
C ILE A 18 -9.85 22.40 12.20
N VAL A 19 -10.70 23.42 12.36
CA VAL A 19 -11.12 23.90 13.68
C VAL A 19 -11.89 22.82 14.44
N THR A 20 -12.80 22.08 13.79
CA THR A 20 -13.57 21.01 14.45
C THR A 20 -12.70 19.85 14.92
N PHE A 21 -11.61 19.57 14.22
CA PHE A 21 -10.67 18.51 14.59
C PHE A 21 -9.90 18.85 15.89
N PHE A 22 -9.51 20.11 16.08
CA PHE A 22 -8.76 20.54 17.27
C PHE A 22 -9.65 20.94 18.46
N ILE A 23 -10.94 21.23 18.24
CA ILE A 23 -11.87 21.71 19.28
C ILE A 23 -13.05 20.73 19.41
N PRO A 24 -12.91 19.62 20.16
CA PRO A 24 -13.94 18.59 20.31
C PRO A 24 -14.95 18.91 21.43
N HIS A 25 -15.37 20.18 21.57
CA HIS A 25 -16.42 20.57 22.52
C HIS A 25 -17.57 21.29 21.81
N ARG A 26 -18.77 21.28 22.40
CA ARG A 26 -19.93 22.00 21.85
C ARG A 26 -19.57 23.48 21.71
N PRO A 27 -19.97 24.16 20.61
CA PRO A 27 -20.91 23.74 19.55
C PRO A 27 -20.30 22.87 18.43
N PHE A 28 -18.97 22.68 18.40
CA PHE A 28 -18.24 22.03 17.30
C PHE A 28 -18.12 20.50 17.42
N GLY A 29 -18.26 19.95 18.64
CA GLY A 29 -18.02 18.54 19.00
C GLY A 29 -18.95 17.47 18.41
N GLY A 30 -19.56 17.71 17.25
CA GLY A 30 -20.29 16.71 16.45
C GLY A 30 -20.29 17.01 14.94
N LEU A 31 -19.66 18.11 14.53
CA LEU A 31 -19.55 18.48 13.12
C LEU A 31 -18.59 17.56 12.38
N GLU A 32 -17.46 17.19 13.00
CA GLU A 32 -16.50 16.23 12.42
C GLU A 32 -17.20 14.93 11.98
N GLN A 33 -17.97 14.30 12.88
CA GLN A 33 -18.70 13.07 12.55
C GLN A 33 -19.67 13.27 11.38
N ARG A 34 -20.37 14.41 11.31
CA ARG A 34 -21.28 14.73 10.20
C ARG A 34 -20.51 14.87 8.88
N PHE A 35 -19.38 15.56 8.89
CA PHE A 35 -18.52 15.66 7.71
C PHE A 35 -17.95 14.32 7.29
N LEU A 36 -17.56 13.45 8.22
CA LEU A 36 -17.10 12.10 7.92
C LEU A 36 -18.21 11.24 7.29
N VAL A 37 -19.47 11.40 7.72
CA VAL A 37 -20.62 10.75 7.08
C VAL A 37 -20.82 11.27 5.66
N TRP A 38 -20.81 12.59 5.46
CA TRP A 38 -20.92 13.19 4.11
C TRP A 38 -19.79 12.76 3.19
N TYR A 39 -18.55 12.78 3.70
CA TYR A 39 -17.38 12.27 3.00
C TYR A 39 -17.57 10.81 2.61
N SER A 40 -18.05 9.96 3.51
CA SER A 40 -18.30 8.54 3.23
C SER A 40 -19.34 8.34 2.13
N ILE A 41 -20.40 9.15 2.12
CA ILE A 41 -21.42 9.14 1.05
C ILE A 41 -20.79 9.52 -0.29
N ILE A 42 -20.03 10.62 -0.34
CA ILE A 42 -19.34 11.09 -1.56
C ILE A 42 -18.31 10.05 -2.03
N ALA A 43 -17.55 9.46 -1.11
CA ALA A 43 -16.58 8.41 -1.41
C ALA A 43 -17.26 7.18 -2.02
N GLY A 44 -18.43 6.79 -1.53
CA GLY A 44 -19.26 5.73 -2.13
C GLY A 44 -19.62 6.01 -3.58
N PHE A 45 -20.10 7.22 -3.89
CA PHE A 45 -20.37 7.63 -5.28
C PHE A 45 -19.08 7.71 -6.12
N THR A 46 -17.97 8.10 -5.53
CA THR A 46 -16.67 8.17 -6.20
C THR A 46 -16.20 6.79 -6.65
N VAL A 47 -16.44 5.74 -5.85
CA VAL A 47 -16.16 4.36 -6.25
C VAL A 47 -16.98 3.95 -7.47
N LEU A 48 -18.25 4.34 -7.53
CA LEU A 48 -19.10 4.08 -8.70
C LEU A 48 -18.59 4.80 -9.95
N LEU A 49 -18.21 6.08 -9.83
CA LEU A 49 -17.60 6.84 -10.93
C LEU A 49 -16.26 6.24 -11.37
N GLY A 50 -15.45 5.77 -10.42
CA GLY A 50 -14.20 5.07 -10.71
C GLY A 50 -14.43 3.77 -11.48
N LEU A 51 -15.45 3.00 -11.11
CA LEU A 51 -15.86 1.79 -11.80
C LEU A 51 -16.35 2.10 -13.22
N ASP A 52 -17.21 3.11 -13.37
CA ASP A 52 -17.72 3.56 -14.68
C ASP A 52 -16.58 4.03 -15.59
N SER A 53 -15.68 4.86 -15.08
CA SER A 53 -14.51 5.32 -15.82
C SER A 53 -13.59 4.18 -16.24
N LEU A 54 -13.38 3.18 -15.37
CA LEU A 54 -12.55 2.02 -15.67
C LEU A 54 -13.19 1.17 -16.78
N ILE A 55 -14.48 0.86 -16.65
CA ILE A 55 -15.23 0.08 -17.63
C ILE A 55 -15.26 0.81 -18.97
N GLY A 56 -15.62 2.11 -18.98
CA GLY A 56 -15.68 2.94 -20.18
C GLY A 56 -14.34 3.00 -20.90
N TYR A 57 -13.24 3.25 -20.17
CA TYR A 57 -11.90 3.28 -20.75
C TYR A 57 -11.52 1.95 -21.39
N HIS A 58 -11.71 0.82 -20.70
CA HIS A 58 -11.33 -0.48 -21.24
C HIS A 58 -12.26 -0.98 -22.36
N LEU A 59 -13.56 -0.68 -22.33
CA LEU A 59 -14.48 -0.97 -23.42
C LEU A 59 -14.10 -0.20 -24.69
N ASN A 60 -13.81 1.10 -24.54
CA ASN A 60 -13.35 1.95 -25.64
C ASN A 60 -12.02 1.44 -26.21
N LYS A 61 -11.08 1.04 -25.35
CA LYS A 61 -9.81 0.43 -25.74
C LYS A 61 -10.00 -0.86 -26.54
N ILE A 62 -10.91 -1.73 -26.12
CA ILE A 62 -11.25 -2.98 -26.83
C ILE A 62 -11.86 -2.69 -28.20
N ARG A 63 -12.72 -1.67 -28.31
CA ARG A 63 -13.37 -1.28 -29.57
C ARG A 63 -12.37 -0.65 -30.54
N TRP A 64 -11.56 0.31 -30.09
CA TRP A 64 -10.84 1.22 -30.98
C TRP A 64 -9.30 1.05 -31.01
N GLU A 65 -8.64 0.47 -30.01
CA GLU A 65 -7.16 0.43 -29.96
C GLU A 65 -6.59 -0.98 -30.11
N LYS A 66 -5.78 -1.32 -31.13
CA LYS A 66 -5.28 -2.70 -31.30
C LYS A 66 -4.26 -3.17 -30.23
N LYS A 67 -3.48 -2.25 -29.65
CA LYS A 67 -2.38 -2.61 -28.74
C LYS A 67 -2.90 -2.83 -27.31
N GLY A 68 -2.73 -4.04 -26.79
CA GLY A 68 -3.10 -4.37 -25.40
C GLY A 68 -4.60 -4.60 -25.16
N ARG A 69 -5.39 -4.90 -26.20
CA ARG A 69 -6.81 -5.28 -26.07
C ARG A 69 -7.01 -6.50 -25.17
N PHE A 70 -6.17 -7.51 -25.36
CA PHE A 70 -6.26 -8.77 -24.61
C PHE A 70 -6.24 -8.51 -23.09
N TYR A 71 -5.29 -7.71 -22.61
CA TYR A 71 -5.20 -7.35 -21.18
C TYR A 71 -6.43 -6.58 -20.69
N SER A 72 -7.03 -5.74 -21.54
CA SER A 72 -8.27 -5.02 -21.20
C SER A 72 -9.46 -5.96 -21.09
N VAL A 73 -9.57 -6.96 -21.97
CA VAL A 73 -10.60 -8.00 -21.89
C VAL A 73 -10.45 -8.82 -20.61
N VAL A 74 -9.22 -9.27 -20.30
CA VAL A 74 -8.92 -10.03 -19.09
C VAL A 74 -9.28 -9.23 -17.83
N LEU A 75 -8.97 -7.93 -17.81
CA LEU A 75 -9.31 -7.04 -16.70
C LEU A 75 -10.82 -6.90 -16.51
N LEU A 76 -11.58 -6.67 -17.58
CA LEU A 76 -13.04 -6.55 -17.46
C LEU A 76 -13.68 -7.87 -17.01
N LEU A 77 -13.24 -9.00 -17.57
CA LEU A 77 -13.73 -10.31 -17.16
C LEU A 77 -13.41 -10.60 -15.69
N SER A 78 -12.20 -10.31 -15.22
CA SER A 78 -11.82 -10.53 -13.82
C SER A 78 -12.55 -9.59 -12.86
N LEU A 79 -12.82 -8.35 -13.27
CA LEU A 79 -13.63 -7.38 -12.53
C LEU A 79 -15.06 -7.90 -12.32
N PHE A 80 -15.76 -8.27 -13.39
CA PHE A 80 -17.13 -8.79 -13.30
C PHE A 80 -17.20 -10.12 -12.57
N LEU A 81 -16.22 -11.01 -12.78
CA LEU A 81 -16.13 -12.29 -12.06
C LEU A 81 -15.97 -12.06 -10.55
N THR A 82 -15.09 -11.14 -10.15
CA THR A 82 -14.84 -10.86 -8.73
C THR A 82 -16.03 -10.18 -8.07
N LEU A 83 -16.70 -9.25 -8.76
CA LEU A 83 -17.95 -8.65 -8.27
C LEU A 83 -19.05 -9.69 -8.11
N PHE A 84 -19.26 -10.54 -9.13
CA PHE A 84 -20.26 -11.61 -9.09
C PHE A 84 -20.01 -12.57 -7.92
N LEU A 85 -18.78 -13.05 -7.77
CA LEU A 85 -18.41 -13.95 -6.66
C LEU A 85 -18.53 -13.26 -5.30
N GLY A 86 -18.23 -11.97 -5.21
CA GLY A 86 -18.43 -11.16 -4.00
C GLY A 86 -19.90 -11.10 -3.58
N PHE A 87 -20.79 -10.76 -4.52
CA PHE A 87 -22.24 -10.73 -4.27
C PHE A 87 -22.79 -12.12 -3.95
N PHE A 88 -22.35 -13.15 -4.68
CA PHE A 88 -22.75 -14.53 -4.43
C PHE A 88 -22.31 -15.01 -3.03
N SER A 89 -21.06 -14.74 -2.64
CA SER A 89 -20.56 -15.04 -1.30
C SER A 89 -21.35 -14.31 -0.22
N TRP A 90 -21.67 -13.03 -0.42
CA TRP A 90 -22.50 -12.27 0.51
C TRP A 90 -23.92 -12.84 0.65
N ALA A 91 -24.57 -13.18 -0.47
CA ALA A 91 -25.92 -13.73 -0.48
C ALA A 91 -25.99 -15.09 0.26
N LYS A 92 -25.01 -15.96 0.06
CA LYS A 92 -24.97 -17.31 0.64
C LYS A 92 -24.41 -17.36 2.07
N TYR A 93 -23.34 -16.63 2.35
CA TYR A 93 -22.57 -16.72 3.60
C TYR A 93 -22.71 -15.49 4.50
N LYS A 94 -23.59 -14.52 4.16
CA LYS A 94 -23.82 -13.24 4.85
C LYS A 94 -22.62 -12.29 4.93
N SER A 95 -21.45 -12.75 4.49
CA SER A 95 -20.22 -11.98 4.37
C SER A 95 -19.41 -12.49 3.17
N PRO A 96 -18.82 -11.62 2.33
CA PRO A 96 -17.89 -12.03 1.28
C PRO A 96 -16.62 -12.67 1.84
N PHE A 97 -16.25 -12.36 3.09
CA PHE A 97 -14.95 -12.68 3.69
C PHE A 97 -14.96 -13.96 4.52
N THR A 98 -16.07 -14.71 4.51
CA THR A 98 -16.14 -15.99 5.23
C THR A 98 -15.14 -16.99 4.64
N LEU A 99 -14.39 -17.67 5.51
CA LEU A 99 -13.44 -18.72 5.15
C LEU A 99 -14.17 -19.82 4.35
N GLY A 100 -13.63 -20.20 3.20
CA GLY A 100 -14.23 -21.16 2.28
C GLY A 100 -15.30 -20.60 1.32
N SER A 101 -15.58 -19.29 1.37
CA SER A 101 -16.47 -18.67 0.38
C SER A 101 -15.78 -18.54 -1.00
N PRO A 102 -16.55 -18.56 -2.11
CA PRO A 102 -15.98 -18.42 -3.46
C PRO A 102 -15.14 -17.15 -3.66
N PHE A 103 -15.54 -16.03 -3.07
CA PHE A 103 -14.73 -14.81 -3.05
C PHE A 103 -13.37 -15.01 -2.35
N MET A 104 -13.36 -15.63 -1.16
CA MET A 104 -12.12 -15.91 -0.43
C MET A 104 -11.23 -16.92 -1.17
N PHE A 105 -11.80 -17.85 -1.92
CA PHE A 105 -11.05 -18.75 -2.79
C PHE A 105 -10.30 -17.96 -3.88
N LEU A 106 -11.00 -17.09 -4.61
CA LEU A 106 -10.37 -16.21 -5.61
C LEU A 106 -9.29 -15.33 -4.98
N TYR A 107 -9.57 -14.73 -3.83
CA TYR A 107 -8.60 -13.92 -3.10
C TYR A 107 -7.33 -14.73 -2.77
N THR A 108 -7.49 -15.91 -2.17
CA THR A 108 -6.38 -16.71 -1.65
C THR A 108 -5.55 -17.35 -2.76
N TYR A 109 -6.18 -17.83 -3.83
CA TYR A 109 -5.49 -18.57 -4.89
C TYR A 109 -5.18 -17.75 -6.14
N THR A 110 -5.73 -16.53 -6.27
CA THR A 110 -5.43 -15.64 -7.39
C THR A 110 -4.74 -14.37 -6.92
N ILE A 111 -5.33 -13.60 -6.02
CA ILE A 111 -4.78 -12.30 -5.61
C ILE A 111 -3.47 -12.47 -4.84
N ILE A 112 -3.41 -13.37 -3.83
CA ILE A 112 -2.20 -13.56 -3.02
C ILE A 112 -1.00 -14.01 -3.89
N PRO A 113 -1.11 -15.03 -4.76
CA PRO A 113 0.01 -15.41 -5.62
C PRO A 113 0.41 -14.32 -6.61
N LEU A 114 -0.54 -13.59 -7.21
CA LEU A 114 -0.24 -12.48 -8.13
C LEU A 114 0.51 -11.33 -7.43
N GLN A 115 0.13 -10.99 -6.21
CA GLN A 115 0.89 -10.04 -5.40
C GLN A 115 2.29 -10.59 -5.06
N GLY A 116 2.37 -11.89 -4.76
CA GLY A 116 3.62 -12.61 -4.54
C GLY A 116 4.56 -12.56 -5.75
N THR A 117 4.05 -12.74 -6.97
CA THR A 117 4.86 -12.66 -8.20
C THR A 117 5.35 -11.24 -8.45
N MET A 118 4.50 -10.22 -8.26
CA MET A 118 4.92 -8.82 -8.35
C MET A 118 6.02 -8.51 -7.34
N PHE A 119 5.87 -8.95 -6.09
CA PHE A 119 6.88 -8.76 -5.05
C PHE A 119 8.18 -9.51 -5.35
N ALA A 120 8.10 -10.76 -5.84
CA ALA A 120 9.26 -11.55 -6.24
C ALA A 120 10.02 -10.92 -7.42
N LEU A 121 9.30 -10.42 -8.43
CA LEU A 121 9.90 -9.69 -9.54
C LEU A 121 10.58 -8.40 -9.08
N LEU A 122 9.93 -7.63 -8.19
CA LEU A 122 10.55 -6.45 -7.59
C LEU A 122 11.83 -6.82 -6.82
N ALA A 123 11.81 -7.87 -6.00
CA ALA A 123 12.99 -8.34 -5.30
C ALA A 123 14.12 -8.75 -6.26
N PHE A 124 13.80 -9.48 -7.34
CA PHE A 124 14.77 -9.85 -8.37
C PHE A 124 15.35 -8.62 -9.10
N PHE A 125 14.53 -7.66 -9.51
CA PHE A 125 14.99 -6.45 -10.18
C PHE A 125 15.80 -5.56 -9.24
N ILE A 126 15.39 -5.41 -7.98
CA ILE A 126 16.15 -4.69 -6.96
C ILE A 126 17.49 -5.38 -6.76
N ALA A 127 17.53 -6.71 -6.61
CA ALA A 127 18.77 -7.46 -6.44
C ALA A 127 19.69 -7.33 -7.68
N SER A 128 19.15 -7.41 -8.90
CA SER A 128 19.91 -7.24 -10.14
C SER A 128 20.45 -5.81 -10.32
N ALA A 129 19.62 -4.80 -10.02
CA ALA A 129 20.02 -3.40 -10.05
C ALA A 129 21.07 -3.11 -8.97
N ALA A 130 20.84 -3.62 -7.75
CA ALA A 130 21.76 -3.57 -6.63
C ALA A 130 23.09 -4.25 -6.97
N TYR A 131 23.11 -5.46 -7.52
CA TYR A 131 24.36 -6.13 -7.92
C TYR A 131 25.13 -5.31 -8.97
N ARG A 132 24.43 -4.71 -9.94
CA ARG A 132 25.02 -3.85 -10.97
C ARG A 132 25.53 -2.52 -10.40
N ALA A 133 24.85 -1.96 -9.40
CA ALA A 133 25.22 -0.72 -8.72
C ALA A 133 26.28 -0.93 -7.62
N PHE A 134 26.25 -2.10 -6.96
CA PHE A 134 27.13 -2.57 -5.89
C PHE A 134 28.23 -3.49 -6.43
N ARG A 135 28.81 -3.17 -7.58
CA ARG A 135 30.19 -3.62 -7.81
C ARG A 135 30.98 -2.99 -6.67
N ALA A 136 31.45 -3.78 -5.70
CA ALA A 136 32.10 -3.33 -4.46
C ALA A 136 33.23 -2.33 -4.74
N ARG A 137 32.85 -1.07 -4.93
CA ARG A 137 33.70 0.04 -5.35
C ARG A 137 33.75 1.11 -4.27
N THR A 138 32.76 1.14 -3.37
CA THR A 138 32.70 2.08 -2.25
C THR A 138 32.41 1.34 -0.94
N PHE A 139 32.85 1.94 0.17
CA PHE A 139 32.69 1.37 1.50
C PHE A 139 31.21 1.22 1.89
N GLU A 140 30.38 2.20 1.50
CA GLU A 140 28.95 2.23 1.77
C GLU A 140 28.21 1.09 1.07
N ALA A 141 28.57 0.81 -0.19
CA ALA A 141 27.99 -0.28 -0.97
C ALA A 141 28.30 -1.65 -0.33
N THR A 142 29.52 -1.84 0.16
CA THR A 142 29.94 -3.07 0.85
C THR A 142 29.19 -3.25 2.16
N LEU A 143 29.02 -2.18 2.94
CA LEU A 143 28.28 -2.21 4.20
C LEU A 143 26.80 -2.57 3.98
N LEU A 144 26.18 -2.01 2.94
CA LEU A 144 24.81 -2.35 2.53
C LEU A 144 24.70 -3.81 2.05
N LEU A 145 25.67 -4.31 1.29
CA LEU A 145 25.70 -5.69 0.82
C LEU A 145 25.78 -6.68 1.99
N ILE A 146 26.67 -6.43 2.95
CA ILE A 146 26.81 -7.26 4.16
C ILE A 146 25.52 -7.24 4.96
N ALA A 147 24.94 -6.05 5.19
CA ALA A 147 23.67 -5.93 5.90
C ALA A 147 22.54 -6.71 5.20
N ALA A 148 22.45 -6.64 3.88
CA ALA A 148 21.45 -7.37 3.11
C ALA A 148 21.62 -8.90 3.24
N VAL A 149 22.85 -9.41 3.16
CA VAL A 149 23.14 -10.85 3.33
C VAL A 149 22.75 -11.32 4.73
N LEU A 150 23.14 -10.59 5.78
CA LEU A 150 22.81 -10.92 7.17
C LEU A 150 21.29 -10.92 7.40
N VAL A 151 20.57 -9.92 6.86
CA VAL A 151 19.11 -9.84 6.93
C VAL A 151 18.44 -11.01 6.20
N MET A 152 18.90 -11.36 4.99
CA MET A 152 18.33 -12.48 4.24
C MET A 152 18.54 -13.81 4.96
N LEU A 153 19.74 -14.06 5.51
CA LEU A 153 20.02 -15.26 6.29
C LEU A 153 19.15 -15.33 7.56
N GLY A 154 18.90 -14.21 8.23
CA GLY A 154 18.02 -14.18 9.41
C GLY A 154 16.54 -14.44 9.12
N ARG A 155 16.06 -14.28 7.88
CA ARG A 155 14.65 -14.52 7.51
C ARG A 155 14.36 -15.92 6.97
N VAL A 156 15.38 -16.65 6.56
CA VAL A 156 15.22 -17.98 5.95
C VAL A 156 15.51 -19.04 7.00
N PRO A 157 14.69 -20.11 7.11
CA PRO A 157 14.95 -21.21 8.05
C PRO A 157 16.36 -21.81 7.92
N LEU A 158 16.95 -21.78 6.72
CA LEU A 158 18.34 -22.17 6.44
C LEU A 158 19.37 -21.41 7.29
N GLY A 159 19.16 -20.14 7.60
CA GLY A 159 20.09 -19.37 8.44
C GLY A 159 20.12 -19.86 9.88
N SER A 160 18.95 -20.26 10.41
CA SER A 160 18.86 -20.88 11.74
C SER A 160 19.53 -22.26 11.78
N TRP A 161 19.40 -23.04 10.72
CA TRP A 161 20.07 -24.34 10.60
C TRP A 161 21.59 -24.18 10.47
N LEU A 162 22.06 -23.30 9.60
CA LEU A 162 23.48 -23.01 9.41
C LEU A 162 24.14 -22.52 10.72
N TRP A 163 23.45 -21.67 11.48
CA TRP A 163 23.97 -21.21 12.76
C TRP A 163 24.08 -22.34 13.79
N LYS A 164 23.12 -23.28 13.82
CA LYS A 164 23.18 -24.45 14.70
C LYS A 164 24.35 -25.37 14.36
N GLU A 165 24.63 -25.58 13.07
CA GLU A 165 25.81 -26.34 12.61
C GLU A 165 27.13 -25.62 12.91
N ILE A 166 27.20 -24.29 12.78
CA ILE A 166 28.37 -23.52 13.18
C ILE A 166 28.57 -23.62 14.70
N ALA A 167 27.50 -23.48 15.48
CA ALA A 167 27.57 -23.58 16.93
C ALA A 167 27.96 -24.98 17.43
N SER A 168 27.57 -26.05 16.71
CA SER A 168 27.99 -27.43 16.99
C SER A 168 29.49 -27.63 16.70
N LEU A 169 30.03 -27.03 15.64
CA LEU A 169 31.47 -27.03 15.32
C LEU A 169 32.33 -26.33 16.39
N PHE A 170 31.81 -25.28 17.03
CA PHE A 170 32.51 -24.58 18.13
C PHE A 170 32.31 -25.24 19.51
N GLY A 171 31.72 -26.44 19.57
CA GLY A 171 31.64 -27.27 20.78
C GLY A 171 30.81 -26.69 21.94
N ASN A 172 29.99 -25.67 21.68
CA ASN A 172 29.26 -24.94 22.71
C ASN A 172 27.73 -25.02 22.51
N PRO A 173 27.02 -25.93 23.22
CA PRO A 173 25.57 -26.08 23.08
C PRO A 173 24.75 -24.87 23.55
N LYS A 174 25.34 -23.94 24.31
CA LYS A 174 24.71 -22.66 24.68
C LYS A 174 24.71 -21.64 23.53
N LEU A 175 25.68 -21.71 22.61
CA LEU A 175 25.78 -20.81 21.46
C LEU A 175 24.72 -21.11 20.39
N GLY A 176 24.30 -22.37 20.26
CA GLY A 176 23.22 -22.77 19.35
C GLY A 176 21.83 -22.25 19.75
N LYS A 177 21.66 -21.75 20.98
CA LYS A 177 20.41 -21.11 21.45
C LYS A 177 20.31 -19.63 21.07
N ILE A 178 21.45 -18.98 20.75
CA ILE A 178 21.48 -17.57 20.37
C ILE A 178 21.37 -17.51 18.86
N GLU A 179 20.19 -17.29 18.30
CA GLU A 179 20.03 -17.16 16.84
C GLU A 179 20.56 -15.79 16.36
N LEU A 180 21.89 -15.66 16.25
CA LEU A 180 22.57 -14.38 15.97
C LEU A 180 22.03 -13.71 14.70
N PHE A 181 21.82 -14.47 13.62
CA PHE A 181 21.28 -13.93 12.37
C PHE A 181 19.85 -13.40 12.52
N ALA A 182 19.01 -14.04 13.35
CA ALA A 182 17.67 -13.57 13.64
C ALA A 182 17.70 -12.28 14.49
N LEU A 183 18.57 -12.22 15.52
CA LEU A 183 18.75 -11.02 16.34
C LEU A 183 19.22 -9.82 15.52
N ILE A 184 20.19 -10.03 14.63
CA ILE A 184 20.68 -8.98 13.71
C ILE A 184 19.56 -8.56 12.76
N ASN A 185 18.79 -9.50 12.22
CA ASN A 185 17.64 -9.18 11.38
C ASN A 185 16.63 -8.31 12.12
N ASP A 186 16.22 -8.72 13.31
CA ASP A 186 15.25 -8.00 14.13
C ASP A 186 15.74 -6.60 14.49
N TRP A 187 17.01 -6.46 14.87
CA TRP A 187 17.61 -5.17 15.15
C TRP A 187 17.57 -4.25 13.92
N ILE A 188 18.01 -4.73 12.75
CA ILE A 188 17.99 -3.96 11.49
C ILE A 188 16.54 -3.60 11.10
N MET A 189 15.60 -4.52 11.24
CA MET A 189 14.22 -4.30 10.82
C MET A 189 13.47 -3.35 11.75
N ASN A 190 13.68 -3.48 13.06
CA ASN A 190 12.93 -2.74 14.07
C ASN A 190 13.50 -1.34 14.33
N ILE A 191 14.80 -1.11 14.08
CA ILE A 191 15.44 0.19 14.36
C ILE A 191 15.67 0.99 13.07
N PRO A 192 16.72 0.75 12.25
CA PRO A 192 17.01 1.62 11.11
C PRO A 192 15.95 1.51 10.01
N GLN A 193 15.45 0.31 9.70
CA GLN A 193 14.44 0.13 8.66
C GLN A 193 13.11 0.78 9.07
N THR A 194 12.69 0.61 10.32
CA THR A 194 11.48 1.26 10.84
C THR A 194 11.63 2.78 10.92
N ALA A 195 12.81 3.29 11.29
CA ALA A 195 13.10 4.74 11.24
C ALA A 195 12.94 5.29 9.81
N ALA A 196 13.49 4.63 8.80
CA ALA A 196 13.33 5.02 7.40
C ALA A 196 11.86 4.96 6.94
N LYS A 197 11.13 3.90 7.28
CA LYS A 197 9.68 3.78 7.00
C LYS A 197 8.92 4.95 7.62
N ARG A 198 9.17 5.27 8.89
CA ARG A 198 8.53 6.40 9.57
C ARG A 198 8.85 7.72 8.88
N GLY A 199 10.10 7.94 8.47
CA GLY A 199 10.49 9.11 7.69
C GLY A 199 9.72 9.23 6.37
N ILE A 200 9.58 8.14 5.62
CA ILE A 200 8.76 8.11 4.40
C ILE A 200 7.29 8.43 4.72
N PHE A 201 6.71 7.80 5.73
CA PHE A 201 5.31 8.05 6.13
C PHE A 201 5.08 9.50 6.57
N ILE A 202 6.01 10.09 7.32
CA ILE A 202 5.94 11.50 7.71
C ILE A 202 6.05 12.39 6.46
N GLY A 203 6.98 12.09 5.55
CA GLY A 203 7.15 12.83 4.31
C GLY A 203 5.90 12.78 3.40
N THR A 204 5.30 11.61 3.23
CA THR A 204 4.07 11.46 2.44
C THR A 204 2.87 12.12 3.11
N ALA A 205 2.76 12.03 4.44
CA ALA A 205 1.72 12.72 5.20
C ALA A 205 1.85 14.25 5.08
N LEU A 206 3.04 14.80 5.28
CA LEU A 206 3.31 16.24 5.11
C LEU A 206 3.07 16.69 3.67
N GLY A 207 3.46 15.89 2.68
CA GLY A 207 3.16 16.17 1.27
C GLY A 207 1.66 16.21 0.99
N GLY A 208 0.89 15.28 1.56
CA GLY A 208 -0.57 15.27 1.49
C GLY A 208 -1.21 16.48 2.17
N ILE A 209 -0.71 16.90 3.33
CA ILE A 209 -1.15 18.10 4.04
C ILE A 209 -0.86 19.35 3.19
N ALA A 210 0.34 19.46 2.62
CA ALA A 210 0.72 20.58 1.76
C ALA A 210 -0.20 20.70 0.53
N MET A 211 -0.49 19.58 -0.14
CA MET A 211 -1.46 19.52 -1.24
C MET A 211 -2.85 19.97 -0.78
N SER A 212 -3.31 19.48 0.37
CA SER A 212 -4.62 19.82 0.92
C SER A 212 -4.74 21.32 1.22
N ILE A 213 -3.70 21.93 1.80
CA ILE A 213 -3.63 23.38 2.03
C ILE A 213 -3.67 24.15 0.70
N ARG A 214 -2.93 23.72 -0.31
CA ARG A 214 -2.95 24.36 -1.65
C ARG A 214 -4.33 24.31 -2.30
N ILE A 215 -5.08 23.24 -2.08
CA ILE A 215 -6.48 23.11 -2.52
C ILE A 215 -7.40 24.04 -1.73
N ILE A 216 -7.29 24.07 -0.39
CA ILE A 216 -8.12 24.91 0.50
C ILE A 216 -7.90 26.40 0.21
N LEU A 217 -6.64 26.81 0.01
CA LEU A 217 -6.27 28.19 -0.38
C LEU A 217 -6.62 28.51 -1.83
N GLY A 218 -7.07 27.53 -2.62
CA GLY A 218 -7.46 27.75 -4.02
C GLY A 218 -6.30 28.01 -4.97
N ILE A 219 -5.07 27.65 -4.58
CA ILE A 219 -3.88 27.71 -5.43
C ILE A 219 -3.99 26.60 -6.49
N GLU A 220 -4.42 25.41 -6.09
CA GLU A 220 -4.71 24.30 -6.99
C GLU A 220 -6.21 24.15 -7.22
N ARG A 221 -6.61 24.28 -8.49
CA ARG A 221 -8.01 24.36 -8.91
C ARG A 221 -8.41 23.23 -9.87
N THR A 222 -7.82 22.05 -9.70
CA THR A 222 -8.02 20.90 -10.60
C THR A 222 -9.50 20.50 -10.75
N TYR A 223 -10.32 20.80 -9.74
CA TYR A 223 -11.76 20.53 -9.69
C TYR A 223 -12.65 21.62 -10.36
N MET A 224 -12.08 22.75 -10.81
CA MET A 224 -12.81 23.86 -11.44
C MET A 224 -12.60 23.96 -12.96
N LYS A 225 -12.24 22.84 -13.60
CA LYS A 225 -12.13 22.78 -15.07
C LYS A 225 -13.51 22.90 -15.72
#